data_AF-A0A1Q7GAI3-F1
#
_entry.id   AF-A0A1Q7GAI3-F1
#
_cell.length_a   1.000
_cell.length_b   1.000
_cell.length_c   1.000
_cell.angle_alpha   90.00
_cell.angle_beta   90.00
_cell.angle_gamma   90.00
#
_symmetry.space_group_name_H-M   'P 1'
#
loop_
_entity.id
_entity.type
_entity.pdbx_description
1 polymer ?
#
loop_
_entity_poly.entity_id
_entity_poly.type
_entity_poly.pdbx_seq_one_letter_code
_entity_poly.pdbx_strand_id
1 'polypeptide(L)'
;MKIRIIGALCIGVLINVTSGYGQALRKDPVSRDACPGGTGVGILDGISPDSLEQLVRLSDLIVAGTVAKVLPSTLINPNNPSLPETTSLISVNEVVWGTLPYGTNTIAISELGGRVGPCGLVIADDPLVESGEEYIFFLVAEKRRPNTSGSPLYSTFGAGGGKAKITDRKIQFLPGASKGLHRHDNTATDAFIATVKATAILLQKKP
;
A
#
# COMPACT_ATOMS: atom_id res chain seq x y z
N MET A 1 -41.84 17.92 -43.90
CA MET A 1 -40.83 16.87 -43.58
C MET A 1 -39.45 17.46 -43.79
N LYS A 2 -38.78 17.90 -42.70
CA LYS A 2 -37.38 18.35 -42.69
C LYS A 2 -36.81 17.93 -41.33
N ILE A 3 -36.02 16.86 -41.34
CA ILE A 3 -35.24 16.38 -40.21
C ILE A 3 -33.97 17.24 -40.17
N ARG A 4 -33.69 17.90 -39.05
CA ARG A 4 -32.36 18.46 -38.77
C ARG A 4 -31.89 17.94 -37.42
N ILE A 5 -30.77 17.23 -37.53
CA ILE A 5 -30.07 16.47 -36.50
C ILE A 5 -29.52 17.44 -35.45
N ILE A 6 -29.91 17.25 -34.20
CA ILE A 6 -29.31 17.93 -33.05
C ILE A 6 -28.02 17.16 -32.73
N GLY A 7 -26.87 17.77 -33.04
CA GLY A 7 -25.56 17.25 -32.66
C GLY A 7 -25.39 17.34 -31.15
N ALA A 8 -25.45 16.21 -30.47
CA ALA A 8 -25.05 16.10 -29.07
C ALA A 8 -23.53 16.19 -28.98
N LEU A 9 -23.02 17.35 -28.59
CA LEU A 9 -21.64 17.57 -28.22
C LEU A 9 -21.37 16.83 -26.89
N CYS A 10 -20.95 15.57 -26.97
CA CYS A 10 -20.43 14.85 -25.81
C CYS A 10 -19.10 15.48 -25.40
N ILE A 11 -19.15 16.40 -24.43
CA ILE A 11 -17.99 16.86 -23.67
C ILE A 11 -17.52 15.67 -22.83
N GLY A 12 -16.65 14.85 -23.42
CA GLY A 12 -15.89 13.84 -22.70
C GLY A 12 -14.87 14.56 -21.83
N VAL A 13 -15.23 14.87 -20.59
CA VAL A 13 -14.24 15.20 -19.56
C VAL A 13 -13.46 13.93 -19.29
N LEU A 14 -12.32 13.77 -19.96
CA LEU A 14 -11.29 12.82 -19.60
C LEU A 14 -10.70 13.28 -18.27
N ILE A 15 -11.33 12.88 -17.16
CA ILE A 15 -10.69 12.96 -15.85
C ILE A 15 -9.65 11.85 -15.84
N ASN A 16 -8.44 12.15 -16.32
CA ASN A 16 -7.26 11.37 -15.99
C ASN A 16 -7.03 11.55 -14.49
N VAL A 17 -7.69 10.72 -13.68
CA VAL A 17 -7.38 10.60 -12.26
C VAL A 17 -6.08 9.79 -12.20
N THR A 18 -4.95 10.44 -12.44
CA THR A 18 -3.65 9.91 -12.01
C THR A 18 -3.54 10.12 -10.50
N SER A 19 -4.41 9.47 -9.74
CA SER A 19 -4.27 9.41 -8.30
C SER A 19 -3.14 8.44 -8.00
N GLY A 20 -1.92 8.96 -7.96
CA GLY A 20 -0.82 8.33 -7.27
C GLY A 20 -1.14 8.35 -5.78
N TYR A 21 -1.95 7.40 -5.31
CA TYR A 21 -2.13 7.13 -3.89
C TYR A 21 -0.85 6.42 -3.39
N GLY A 22 0.21 7.19 -3.27
CA GLY A 22 1.47 6.78 -2.66
C GLY A 22 1.60 7.39 -1.27
N GLN A 23 2.30 6.70 -0.40
CA GLN A 23 2.78 7.26 0.86
C GLN A 23 3.62 8.52 0.55
N ALA A 24 3.27 9.67 1.13
CA ALA A 24 4.10 10.87 1.09
C ALA A 24 4.63 11.13 2.52
N LEU A 25 5.67 11.95 2.66
CA LEU A 25 6.16 12.37 3.98
C LEU A 25 5.57 13.72 4.37
N ARG A 26 5.21 13.89 5.64
CA ARG A 26 4.77 15.18 6.18
C ARG A 26 5.89 16.22 6.07
N LYS A 27 5.53 17.43 5.63
CA LYS A 27 6.43 18.60 5.60
C LYS A 27 6.55 19.20 7.01
N ASP A 28 7.23 18.52 7.93
CA ASP A 28 7.72 19.05 9.23
C ASP A 28 9.10 18.41 9.50
N PRO A 29 10.02 18.99 10.30
CA PRO A 29 11.45 19.07 9.98
C PRO A 29 12.19 17.75 10.22
N VAL A 30 11.95 16.77 9.36
CA VAL A 30 13.01 15.82 9.02
C VAL A 30 14.11 16.69 8.45
N SER A 31 15.26 16.76 9.12
CA SER A 31 16.40 17.49 8.57
C SER A 31 16.57 17.03 7.12
N ARG A 32 16.36 17.96 6.19
CA ARG A 32 16.55 17.76 4.76
C ARG A 32 18.02 17.88 4.38
N ASP A 33 18.92 17.78 5.36
CA ASP A 33 20.34 17.64 5.08
C ASP A 33 20.50 16.44 4.14
N ALA A 34 21.08 16.70 2.96
CA ALA A 34 21.44 15.65 2.03
C ALA A 34 22.38 14.68 2.78
N CYS A 35 21.83 13.52 3.13
CA CYS A 35 22.34 12.62 4.18
C CYS A 35 23.88 12.49 4.26
N PRO A 36 24.51 12.82 5.41
CA PRO A 36 25.95 12.70 5.63
C PRO A 36 26.37 11.59 6.61
N GLY A 37 25.52 10.61 6.98
CA GLY A 37 25.91 9.63 8.02
C GLY A 37 24.81 8.98 8.88
N GLY A 38 23.61 9.57 8.90
CA GLY A 38 22.65 9.36 9.99
C GLY A 38 21.38 8.60 9.62
N THR A 39 20.53 8.38 10.63
CA THR A 39 19.17 7.84 10.46
C THR A 39 18.14 8.93 10.77
N GLY A 40 17.34 9.28 9.78
CA GLY A 40 16.19 10.17 9.94
C GLY A 40 14.93 9.40 10.37
N VAL A 41 13.99 10.11 10.98
CA VAL A 41 12.64 9.61 11.27
C VAL A 41 11.65 10.41 10.44
N GLY A 42 10.85 9.73 9.63
CA GLY A 42 9.78 10.30 8.83
C GLY A 42 8.42 9.94 9.41
N ILE A 43 7.42 10.78 9.13
CA ILE A 43 6.01 10.49 9.39
C ILE A 43 5.32 10.54 8.03
N LEU A 44 4.51 9.52 7.72
CA LEU A 44 3.75 9.52 6.48
C LEU A 44 2.61 10.55 6.57
N ASP A 45 2.50 11.34 5.52
CA ASP A 45 1.37 12.22 5.24
C ASP A 45 0.64 11.67 4.03
N GLY A 46 -0.68 11.58 4.12
CA GLY A 46 -1.48 10.95 3.10
C GLY A 46 -2.88 10.63 3.59
N ILE A 47 -3.72 10.18 2.66
CA ILE A 47 -5.06 9.72 2.99
C ILE A 47 -4.93 8.43 3.80
N SER A 48 -5.18 8.52 5.11
CA SER A 48 -5.37 7.34 5.95
C SER A 48 -6.85 6.95 5.88
N PRO A 49 -7.20 5.71 5.52
CA PRO A 49 -8.59 5.30 5.49
C PRO A 49 -9.18 5.25 6.91
N ASP A 50 -10.32 5.91 7.08
CA ASP A 50 -11.00 6.02 8.38
C ASP A 50 -11.80 4.77 8.74
N SER A 51 -12.01 3.86 7.77
CA SER A 51 -12.78 2.64 7.95
C SER A 51 -12.30 1.49 7.06
N LEU A 52 -12.72 0.27 7.40
CA LEU A 52 -12.45 -0.92 6.59
C LEU A 52 -13.07 -0.83 5.20
N GLU A 53 -14.29 -0.30 5.08
CA GLU A 53 -14.96 -0.11 3.79
C GLU A 53 -14.18 0.83 2.88
N GLN A 54 -13.64 1.92 3.43
CA GLN A 54 -12.81 2.84 2.67
C GLN A 54 -11.50 2.17 2.23
N LEU A 55 -10.85 1.44 3.13
CA LEU A 55 -9.60 0.72 2.84
C LEU A 55 -9.81 -0.33 1.74
N VAL A 56 -10.88 -1.13 1.84
CA VAL A 56 -11.25 -2.14 0.83
C VAL A 56 -11.56 -1.47 -0.51
N ARG A 57 -12.33 -0.38 -0.51
CA ARG A 57 -12.70 0.34 -1.74
C ARG A 57 -11.50 0.89 -2.50
N LEU A 58 -10.46 1.29 -1.79
CA LEU A 58 -9.28 1.95 -2.35
C LEU A 58 -8.15 0.97 -2.72
N SER A 59 -8.31 -0.30 -2.37
CA SER A 59 -7.34 -1.34 -2.69
C SER A 59 -7.61 -1.95 -4.07
N ASP A 60 -6.57 -2.01 -4.91
CA ASP A 60 -6.60 -2.75 -6.18
C ASP A 60 -6.51 -4.26 -5.94
N LEU A 61 -5.78 -4.65 -4.88
CA LEU A 61 -5.51 -6.03 -4.51
C LEU A 61 -5.50 -6.13 -2.98
N ILE A 62 -6.10 -7.21 -2.44
CA ILE A 62 -6.00 -7.56 -1.02
C ILE A 62 -5.53 -9.00 -0.92
N VAL A 63 -4.45 -9.24 -0.19
CA VAL A 63 -3.88 -10.58 -0.01
C VAL A 63 -3.56 -10.85 1.46
N ALA A 64 -3.70 -12.12 1.87
CA ALA A 64 -3.01 -12.64 3.04
C ALA A 64 -1.69 -13.28 2.57
N GLY A 65 -0.59 -12.88 3.19
CA GLY A 65 0.75 -13.21 2.70
C GLY A 65 1.80 -13.30 3.81
N THR A 66 2.81 -14.12 3.57
CA THR A 66 4.04 -14.19 4.38
C THR A 66 5.16 -13.44 3.68
N VAL A 67 5.91 -12.64 4.43
CA VAL A 67 7.11 -11.95 3.92
C VAL A 67 8.21 -12.98 3.68
N ALA A 68 8.44 -13.33 2.42
CA ALA A 68 9.42 -14.34 2.04
C ALA A 68 10.86 -13.80 2.10
N LYS A 69 11.05 -12.53 1.70
CA LYS A 69 12.37 -11.90 1.66
C LYS A 69 12.27 -10.39 1.66
N VAL A 70 13.10 -9.72 2.47
CA VAL A 70 13.34 -8.27 2.37
C VAL A 70 14.56 -8.04 1.47
N LEU A 71 14.41 -7.26 0.40
CA LEU A 71 15.49 -6.90 -0.52
C LEU A 71 16.27 -5.68 0.02
N PRO A 72 17.53 -5.48 -0.42
CA PRO A 72 18.28 -4.27 -0.06
C PRO A 72 17.52 -2.99 -0.43
N SER A 73 17.56 -1.99 0.46
CA SER A 73 16.96 -0.70 0.19
C SER A 73 17.65 0.01 -0.99
N THR A 74 16.90 0.87 -1.69
CA THR A 74 17.37 1.64 -2.83
C THR A 74 16.91 3.09 -2.71
N LEU A 75 17.62 4.03 -3.34
CA LEU A 75 17.15 5.41 -3.44
C LEU A 75 16.18 5.53 -4.61
N ILE A 76 14.97 6.06 -4.37
CA ILE A 76 14.01 6.37 -5.45
C ILE A 76 14.64 7.36 -6.44
N ASN A 77 15.33 8.36 -5.90
CA ASN A 77 16.04 9.37 -6.64
C ASN A 77 17.50 9.39 -6.15
N PRO A 78 18.47 8.98 -6.97
CA PRO A 78 19.89 9.01 -6.60
C PRO A 78 20.38 10.41 -6.17
N ASN A 79 19.74 11.48 -6.66
CA ASN A 79 20.06 12.87 -6.32
C ASN A 79 19.40 13.33 -5.01
N ASN A 80 18.56 12.50 -4.38
CA ASN A 80 17.95 12.77 -3.10
C ASN A 80 18.16 11.57 -2.13
N PRO A 81 19.26 11.55 -1.37
CA PRO A 81 19.60 10.43 -0.49
C PRO A 81 18.70 10.33 0.76
N SER A 82 17.75 11.24 0.95
CA SER A 82 16.88 11.28 2.14
C SER A 82 15.69 10.30 2.08
N LEU A 83 15.43 9.67 0.93
CA LEU A 83 14.24 8.84 0.71
C LEU A 83 14.60 7.44 0.20
N PRO A 84 15.20 6.58 1.03
CA PRO A 84 15.32 5.17 0.68
C PRO A 84 13.93 4.51 0.67
N GLU A 85 13.73 3.58 -0.26
CA GLU A 85 12.63 2.63 -0.27
C GLU A 85 13.19 1.21 -0.15
N THR A 86 12.49 0.38 0.59
CA THR A 86 12.78 -1.05 0.74
C THR A 86 11.72 -1.85 0.01
N THR A 87 12.16 -2.86 -0.73
CA THR A 87 11.25 -3.76 -1.44
C THR A 87 11.22 -5.10 -0.74
N SER A 88 10.04 -5.62 -0.48
CA SER A 88 9.86 -6.93 0.16
C SER A 88 9.07 -7.85 -0.76
N LEU A 89 9.51 -9.10 -0.87
CA LEU A 89 8.81 -10.16 -1.59
C LEU A 89 7.86 -10.87 -0.64
N ILE A 90 6.59 -10.93 -1.03
CA ILE A 90 5.52 -11.54 -0.27
C ILE A 90 5.08 -12.81 -1.00
N SER A 91 5.18 -13.95 -0.32
CA SER A 91 4.53 -15.18 -0.76
C SER A 91 3.05 -15.07 -0.46
N VAL A 92 2.22 -15.09 -1.49
CA VAL A 92 0.76 -14.96 -1.36
C VAL A 92 0.18 -16.31 -0.92
N ASN A 93 -0.41 -16.35 0.26
CA ASN A 93 -1.13 -17.52 0.77
C ASN A 93 -2.57 -17.54 0.24
N GLU A 94 -3.21 -16.36 0.21
CA GLU A 94 -4.59 -16.21 -0.26
C GLU A 94 -4.80 -14.84 -0.92
N VAL A 95 -5.47 -14.85 -2.07
CA VAL A 95 -6.04 -13.62 -2.66
C VAL A 95 -7.41 -13.40 -2.05
N VAL A 96 -7.54 -12.38 -1.21
CA VAL A 96 -8.78 -12.01 -0.54
C VAL A 96 -9.68 -11.20 -1.49
N TRP A 97 -9.08 -10.31 -2.28
CA TRP A 97 -9.76 -9.50 -3.29
C TRP A 97 -8.82 -9.10 -4.43
N GLY A 98 -9.37 -8.90 -5.61
CA GLY A 98 -8.62 -8.50 -6.81
C GLY A 98 -8.12 -9.69 -7.61
N THR A 99 -7.14 -9.46 -8.47
CA THR A 99 -6.56 -10.51 -9.33
C THR A 99 -5.04 -10.38 -9.38
N LEU A 100 -4.37 -11.54 -9.46
CA LEU A 100 -2.96 -11.64 -9.74
C LEU A 100 -2.75 -12.13 -11.18
N PRO A 101 -1.63 -11.77 -11.84
CA PRO A 101 -1.27 -12.37 -13.11
C PRO A 101 -1.18 -13.90 -13.01
N TYR A 102 -1.53 -14.58 -14.10
CA TYR A 102 -1.55 -16.03 -14.15
C TYR A 102 -0.21 -16.64 -13.73
N GLY A 103 -0.25 -17.69 -12.90
CA GLY A 103 0.94 -18.38 -12.40
C GLY A 103 1.75 -17.61 -11.35
N THR A 104 1.28 -16.43 -10.90
CA THR A 104 1.96 -15.65 -9.87
C THR A 104 1.45 -16.01 -8.48
N ASN A 105 2.37 -16.40 -7.61
CA ASN A 105 2.13 -16.60 -6.17
C ASN A 105 3.02 -15.69 -5.30
N THR A 106 3.79 -14.79 -5.92
CA THR A 106 4.69 -13.87 -5.24
C THR A 106 4.42 -12.47 -5.74
N ILE A 107 4.31 -11.51 -4.83
CA ILE A 107 4.25 -10.08 -5.16
C ILE A 107 5.42 -9.35 -4.52
N ALA A 108 5.74 -8.18 -5.03
CA ALA A 108 6.66 -7.25 -4.39
C ALA A 108 5.87 -6.09 -3.80
N ILE A 109 6.18 -5.70 -2.57
CA ILE A 109 5.71 -4.46 -1.96
C ILE A 109 6.87 -3.48 -1.84
N SER A 110 6.62 -2.21 -2.17
CA SER A 110 7.57 -1.11 -1.99
C SER A 110 7.13 -0.27 -0.80
N GLU A 111 8.04 -0.04 0.13
CA GLU A 111 7.78 0.70 1.36
C GLU A 111 8.82 1.80 1.53
N LEU A 112 8.40 2.98 1.99
CA LEU A 112 9.32 4.03 2.37
C LEU A 112 10.11 3.61 3.62
N GLY A 113 11.41 3.92 3.64
CA GLY A 113 12.31 3.57 4.73
C GLY A 113 13.37 2.57 4.34
N GLY A 114 14.27 2.32 5.29
CA GLY A 114 15.40 1.39 5.16
C GLY A 114 16.74 2.11 5.18
N ARG A 115 17.79 1.43 4.71
CA ARG A 115 19.16 1.95 4.78
C ARG A 115 19.92 1.75 3.47
N VAL A 116 20.49 2.84 2.95
CA VAL A 116 21.39 2.85 1.79
C VAL A 116 22.72 3.48 2.20
N GLY A 117 23.77 2.66 2.27
CA GLY A 117 25.07 3.09 2.80
C GLY A 117 24.92 3.68 4.22
N PRO A 118 25.40 4.90 4.48
CA PRO A 118 25.25 5.54 5.78
C PRO A 118 23.84 6.08 6.07
N CYS A 119 22.95 6.11 5.06
CA CYS A 119 21.68 6.83 5.13
C CYS A 119 20.54 5.91 5.55
N GLY A 120 20.01 6.11 6.76
CA GLY A 120 18.83 5.44 7.25
C GLY A 120 17.59 6.33 7.23
N LEU A 121 16.43 5.74 6.96
CA LEU A 121 15.13 6.35 7.21
C LEU A 121 14.24 5.33 7.92
N VAL A 122 13.68 5.75 9.05
CA VAL A 122 12.64 5.01 9.77
C VAL A 122 11.34 5.76 9.60
N ILE A 123 10.26 5.06 9.26
CA ILE A 123 8.92 5.62 9.24
C ILE A 123 8.26 5.31 10.58
N ALA A 124 7.94 6.36 11.32
CA ALA A 124 7.21 6.22 12.58
C ALA A 124 5.83 5.60 12.31
N ASP A 125 5.42 4.69 13.18
CA ASP A 125 4.10 4.03 13.19
C ASP A 125 3.75 3.18 11.95
N ASP A 126 4.67 3.05 11.00
CA ASP A 126 4.58 2.18 9.82
C ASP A 126 5.94 1.52 9.55
N PRO A 127 6.38 0.61 10.45
CA PRO A 127 7.66 -0.07 10.29
C PRO A 127 7.69 -0.93 9.01
N LEU A 128 8.89 -1.07 8.43
CA LEU A 128 9.13 -2.02 7.35
C LEU A 128 8.77 -3.43 7.80
N VAL A 129 8.25 -4.24 6.87
CA VAL A 129 8.03 -5.65 7.16
C VAL A 129 9.35 -6.42 7.29
N GLU A 130 9.33 -7.47 8.10
CA GLU A 130 10.46 -8.37 8.34
C GLU A 130 10.20 -9.77 7.78
N SER A 131 11.28 -10.48 7.43
CA SER A 131 11.16 -11.82 6.85
C SER A 131 10.52 -12.80 7.83
N GLY A 132 9.57 -13.60 7.34
CA GLY A 132 8.80 -14.56 8.12
C GLY A 132 7.54 -13.99 8.77
N GLU A 133 7.33 -12.67 8.76
CA GLU A 133 6.10 -12.08 9.27
C GLU A 133 4.92 -12.35 8.33
N GLU A 134 3.73 -12.43 8.92
CA GLU A 134 2.47 -12.64 8.21
C GLU A 134 1.57 -11.42 8.33
N TYR A 135 0.90 -11.07 7.23
CA TYR A 135 0.05 -9.90 7.15
C TYR A 135 -1.13 -10.13 6.23
N ILE A 136 -2.16 -9.31 6.43
CA ILE A 136 -3.14 -8.97 5.39
C ILE A 136 -2.72 -7.61 4.82
N PHE A 137 -2.43 -7.61 3.53
CA PHE A 137 -1.98 -6.44 2.78
C PHE A 137 -3.12 -5.85 1.96
N PHE A 138 -3.30 -4.54 2.07
CA PHE A 138 -4.23 -3.74 1.28
C PHE A 138 -3.42 -2.88 0.32
N LEU A 139 -3.49 -3.20 -0.97
CA LEU A 139 -2.47 -2.84 -1.94
C LEU A 139 -3.03 -2.03 -3.11
N VAL A 140 -2.21 -1.11 -3.60
CA VAL A 140 -2.40 -0.42 -4.89
C VAL A 140 -1.25 -0.73 -5.83
N ALA A 141 -1.56 -0.82 -7.12
CA ALA A 141 -0.56 -1.10 -8.14
C ALA A 141 0.48 0.04 -8.19
N GLU A 142 1.75 -0.33 -8.04
CA GLU A 142 2.85 0.65 -8.05
C GLU A 142 3.32 0.89 -9.49
N LYS A 143 3.32 2.15 -9.91
CA LYS A 143 3.66 2.58 -11.29
C LYS A 143 4.68 3.72 -11.32
N ARG A 144 5.11 4.24 -10.18
CA ARG A 144 6.05 5.38 -10.08
C ARG A 144 7.45 5.03 -10.55
N ARG A 145 7.82 3.74 -10.57
CA ARG A 145 9.17 3.29 -10.93
C ARG A 145 9.17 1.96 -11.70
N PRO A 146 10.22 1.67 -12.49
CA PRO A 146 10.42 0.36 -13.09
C PRO A 146 10.45 -0.75 -12.04
N ASN A 147 9.77 -1.84 -12.32
CA ASN A 147 9.75 -3.01 -11.46
C ASN A 147 10.93 -3.93 -11.78
N THR A 148 11.89 -4.01 -10.86
CA THR A 148 13.09 -4.84 -11.00
C THR A 148 13.06 -6.12 -10.14
N SER A 149 11.95 -6.35 -9.42
CA SER A 149 11.84 -7.47 -8.47
C SER A 149 11.58 -8.82 -9.14
N GLY A 150 11.11 -8.82 -10.40
CA GLY A 150 10.63 -10.03 -11.08
C GLY A 150 9.24 -10.49 -10.61
N SER A 151 8.56 -9.74 -9.74
CA SER A 151 7.20 -10.01 -9.26
C SER A 151 6.32 -8.78 -9.39
N PRO A 152 4.99 -8.87 -9.59
CA PRO A 152 4.12 -7.70 -9.67
C PRO A 152 4.31 -6.76 -8.47
N LEU A 153 4.51 -5.47 -8.73
CA LEU A 153 4.90 -4.47 -7.73
C LEU A 153 3.69 -3.67 -7.25
N TYR A 154 3.58 -3.57 -5.94
CA TYR A 154 2.52 -2.84 -5.24
C TYR A 154 3.12 -1.92 -4.17
N SER A 155 2.27 -1.02 -3.68
CA SER A 155 2.51 -0.23 -2.47
C SER A 155 1.34 -0.43 -1.51
N THR A 156 1.60 -0.32 -0.22
CA THR A 156 0.54 -0.42 0.80
C THR A 156 -0.30 0.84 0.78
N PHE A 157 -1.62 0.68 0.81
CA PHE A 157 -2.53 1.82 0.75
C PHE A 157 -2.60 2.56 2.10
N GLY A 158 -2.43 3.87 2.05
CA GLY A 158 -2.59 4.75 3.21
C GLY A 158 -1.39 4.73 4.17
N ALA A 159 -1.18 5.86 4.83
CA ALA A 159 -0.18 6.00 5.89
C ALA A 159 -0.56 5.08 7.07
N GLY A 160 0.25 4.06 7.36
CA GLY A 160 0.06 3.13 8.50
C GLY A 160 -1.14 2.18 8.44
N GLY A 161 -2.11 2.40 7.54
CA GLY A 161 -3.35 1.60 7.45
C GLY A 161 -3.32 0.41 6.50
N GLY A 162 -2.34 0.36 5.59
CA GLY A 162 -2.35 -0.60 4.47
C GLY A 162 -1.90 -2.02 4.80
N LYS A 163 -1.57 -2.29 6.05
CA LYS A 163 -1.08 -3.59 6.54
C LYS A 163 -1.71 -3.91 7.89
N ALA A 164 -2.24 -5.13 8.04
CA ALA A 164 -2.64 -5.68 9.33
C ALA A 164 -1.80 -6.93 9.60
N LYS A 165 -0.97 -6.90 10.64
CA LYS A 165 -0.11 -8.02 11.05
C LYS A 165 -0.96 -9.16 11.59
N ILE A 166 -0.58 -10.39 11.26
CA ILE A 166 -1.18 -11.60 11.80
C ILE A 166 -0.28 -12.12 12.92
N THR A 167 -0.82 -12.21 14.12
CA THR A 167 -0.16 -12.80 15.30
C THR A 167 -1.16 -13.69 16.02
N ASP A 168 -0.78 -14.92 16.34
CA ASP A 168 -1.66 -15.89 17.04
C ASP A 168 -3.03 -16.07 16.37
N ARG A 169 -3.06 -16.11 15.03
CA ARG A 169 -4.28 -16.19 14.20
C ARG A 169 -5.26 -15.04 14.44
N LYS A 170 -4.76 -13.87 14.82
CA LYS A 170 -5.51 -12.63 14.97
C LYS A 170 -4.83 -11.50 14.23
N ILE A 171 -5.62 -10.55 13.77
CA ILE A 171 -5.11 -9.37 13.07
C ILE A 171 -4.81 -8.23 14.06
N GLN A 172 -3.79 -7.45 13.75
CA GLN A 172 -3.43 -6.20 14.42
C GLN A 172 -3.04 -5.18 13.37
N PHE A 173 -3.76 -4.07 13.29
CA PHE A 173 -3.30 -2.95 12.47
C PHE A 173 -2.06 -2.29 13.09
N LEU A 174 -1.23 -1.69 12.23
CA LEU A 174 -0.06 -0.94 12.70
C LEU A 174 -0.48 0.31 13.49
N PRO A 175 0.38 0.84 14.38
CA PRO A 175 0.03 1.97 15.24
C PRO A 175 -0.46 3.22 14.50
N GLY A 176 -0.05 3.40 13.23
CA GLY A 176 -0.43 4.54 12.41
C GLY A 176 -1.81 4.41 11.77
N ALA A 177 -2.51 3.30 11.96
CA ALA A 177 -3.84 3.08 11.41
C ALA A 177 -4.90 3.95 12.13
N SER A 178 -6.02 4.21 11.44
CA SER A 178 -7.11 5.00 12.02
C SER A 178 -7.80 4.26 13.16
N LYS A 179 -8.45 5.01 14.05
CA LYS A 179 -9.30 4.42 15.11
C LYS A 179 -10.39 3.50 14.57
N GLY A 180 -10.85 3.70 13.34
CA GLY A 180 -11.84 2.83 12.71
C GLY A 180 -11.25 1.46 12.35
N LEU A 181 -10.03 1.43 11.83
CA LEU A 181 -9.32 0.19 11.53
C LEU A 181 -8.96 -0.59 12.81
N HIS A 182 -8.49 0.10 13.85
CA HIS A 182 -8.17 -0.51 15.14
C HIS A 182 -9.37 -1.16 15.85
N ARG A 183 -10.62 -0.90 15.43
CA ARG A 183 -11.79 -1.65 15.96
C ARG A 183 -11.78 -3.12 15.56
N HIS A 184 -11.00 -3.48 14.55
CA HIS A 184 -10.87 -4.85 14.08
C HIS A 184 -9.70 -5.60 14.72
N ASP A 185 -8.85 -4.92 15.50
CA ASP A 185 -7.74 -5.57 16.19
C ASP A 185 -8.23 -6.73 17.07
N ASN A 186 -7.39 -7.76 17.20
CA ASN A 186 -7.69 -9.01 17.89
C ASN A 186 -8.81 -9.87 17.26
N THR A 187 -9.34 -9.49 16.10
CA THR A 187 -10.26 -10.35 15.33
C THR A 187 -9.51 -11.56 14.78
N ALA A 188 -10.11 -12.74 14.85
CA ALA A 188 -9.55 -13.95 14.25
C ALA A 188 -9.32 -13.76 12.74
N THR A 189 -8.18 -14.22 12.22
CA THR A 189 -7.76 -14.01 10.83
C THR A 189 -8.85 -14.42 9.84
N ASP A 190 -9.39 -15.63 9.98
CA ASP A 190 -10.42 -16.16 9.07
C ASP A 190 -11.71 -15.32 9.11
N ALA A 191 -12.11 -14.86 10.30
CA ALA A 191 -13.28 -14.02 10.47
C ALA A 191 -13.06 -12.64 9.84
N PHE A 192 -11.88 -12.05 10.01
CA PHE A 192 -11.54 -10.77 9.39
C PHE A 192 -11.47 -10.88 7.86
N ILE A 193 -10.85 -11.93 7.32
CA ILE A 193 -10.85 -12.20 5.87
C ILE A 193 -12.27 -12.33 5.33
N ALA A 194 -13.16 -13.05 6.05
CA ALA A 194 -14.57 -13.15 5.67
C ALA A 194 -15.28 -11.78 5.68
N THR A 195 -15.01 -10.94 6.68
CA THR A 195 -15.51 -9.56 6.72
C THR A 195 -15.01 -8.76 5.52
N VAL A 196 -13.72 -8.81 5.19
CA VAL A 196 -13.15 -8.10 4.04
C VAL A 196 -13.82 -8.53 2.74
N LYS A 197 -14.01 -9.84 2.52
CA LYS A 197 -14.70 -10.37 1.33
C LYS A 197 -16.14 -9.89 1.26
N ALA A 198 -16.88 -9.95 2.36
CA ALA A 198 -18.26 -9.49 2.43
C ALA A 198 -18.35 -7.98 2.13
N THR A 199 -17.48 -7.18 2.73
CA THR A 199 -17.36 -5.75 2.46
C THR A 199 -17.06 -5.47 0.99
N ALA A 200 -16.10 -6.20 0.40
CA ALA A 200 -15.75 -6.03 -1.00
C ALA A 200 -16.92 -6.33 -1.96
N ILE A 201 -17.69 -7.38 -1.68
CA ILE A 201 -18.93 -7.72 -2.40
C ILE A 201 -19.96 -6.59 -2.28
N LEU A 202 -20.19 -6.07 -1.07
CA LEU A 202 -21.16 -4.99 -0.82
C LEU A 202 -20.75 -3.68 -1.50
N LEU A 203 -19.45 -3.43 -1.64
CA LEU A 203 -18.90 -2.25 -2.30
C LEU A 203 -18.86 -2.35 -3.82
N GLN A 204 -19.13 -3.54 -4.40
CA GLN A 204 -19.38 -3.66 -5.84
C GLN A 204 -20.68 -2.92 -6.17
N LYS A 205 -20.50 -1.66 -6.58
CA LYS A 205 -21.43 -0.88 -7.39
C LYS A 205 -22.11 -1.79 -8.42
N LYS A 206 -23.43 -1.62 -8.59
CA LYS A 206 -24.20 -2.10 -9.75
C LYS A 206 -23.39 -1.97 -11.05
N PRO A 207 -23.51 -2.93 -11.98
CA PRO A 207 -22.87 -2.86 -13.30
C PRO A 207 -23.21 -1.54 -14.02
#